data_AF-A0A976LJ23-F1
#
_entry.id   AF-A0A976LJ23-F1
#
_cell.length_a   1.000
_cell.length_b   1.000
_cell.length_c   1.000
_cell.angle_alpha   90.00
_cell.angle_beta   90.00
_cell.angle_gamma   90.00
#
_symmetry.space_group_name_H-M   'P 1'
#
loop_
_entity.id
_entity.type
_entity.pdbx_description
1 polymer ?
#
loop_
_entity_poly.entity_id
_entity_poly.type
_entity_poly.pdbx_seq_one_letter_code
_entity_poly.pdbx_strand_id
1 'polypeptide(L)'
;MIRSPVDADSVHAMMAMSATSGVSFPRRPEIGGGSAAGTTAEIAAPYWVKIERTLAGNFIAYSSANGSSWQMLGVAEPIPMGANVYIGLAVTSHDAALTCQGVFSNVTTTGSVGAQWANQDIGIASNDAEPLYVAVSNSAGAPAVVVYDDPAASQINEWTEWVIPLQTLADQGITLTNVDEIAIGLGTQGNMTVPGGAGKMYIDDIRLTQPAPEPEPEPQP
;
A
#
# COMPACT_ATOMS: atom_id res chain seq x y z
N MET A 1 10.56 -7.16 -10.59
CA MET A 1 9.33 -6.58 -11.17
C MET A 1 9.63 -5.16 -11.62
N ILE A 2 9.00 -4.73 -12.72
CA ILE A 2 8.94 -3.35 -13.19
C ILE A 2 7.45 -3.00 -13.35
N ARG A 3 7.00 -1.86 -12.83
CA ARG A 3 5.58 -1.48 -12.81
C ARG A 3 5.33 0.03 -12.78
N SER A 4 4.10 0.44 -13.05
CA SER A 4 3.69 1.84 -13.05
C SER A 4 2.16 1.99 -12.89
N PRO A 5 1.60 2.60 -11.81
CA PRO A 5 2.07 2.87 -10.41
C PRO A 5 1.96 1.65 -9.47
N VAL A 6 1.77 1.79 -8.14
CA VAL A 6 1.61 0.68 -7.14
C VAL A 6 0.18 0.12 -7.01
N ASP A 7 -0.77 0.73 -7.73
CA ASP A 7 -2.19 0.39 -7.72
C ASP A 7 -2.45 -1.05 -8.21
N ALA A 8 -3.55 -1.65 -7.77
CA ALA A 8 -3.85 -3.06 -8.04
C ALA A 8 -4.00 -3.40 -9.54
N ASP A 9 -4.41 -2.42 -10.33
CA ASP A 9 -4.74 -2.56 -11.75
C ASP A 9 -3.62 -2.06 -12.68
N SER A 10 -2.49 -1.62 -12.12
CA SER A 10 -1.37 -1.05 -12.86
C SER A 10 -0.72 -2.03 -13.83
N VAL A 11 -0.19 -1.48 -14.93
CA VAL A 11 0.68 -2.23 -15.83
C VAL A 11 1.93 -2.72 -15.10
N HIS A 12 2.33 -3.96 -15.38
CA HIS A 12 3.52 -4.55 -14.78
C HIS A 12 4.15 -5.59 -15.69
N ALA A 13 5.43 -5.84 -15.46
CA ALA A 13 6.20 -6.92 -16.03
C ALA A 13 7.12 -7.49 -14.95
N MET A 14 7.12 -8.80 -14.76
CA MET A 14 7.99 -9.43 -13.76
C MET A 14 8.56 -10.73 -14.28
N MET A 15 9.83 -10.97 -14.00
CA MET A 15 10.38 -12.32 -14.06
C MET A 15 10.26 -12.93 -12.68
N ALA A 16 9.54 -14.05 -12.59
CA ALA A 16 9.17 -14.71 -11.36
C ALA A 16 9.75 -16.11 -11.29
N MET A 17 9.98 -16.58 -10.07
CA MET A 17 10.33 -17.96 -9.78
C MET A 17 9.34 -18.50 -8.76
N SER A 18 8.86 -19.71 -9.01
CA SER A 18 8.07 -20.49 -8.07
C SER A 18 8.87 -21.72 -7.65
N ALA A 19 8.69 -22.14 -6.39
CA ALA A 19 9.33 -23.35 -5.88
C ALA A 19 8.89 -24.62 -6.64
N THR A 20 7.66 -24.62 -7.18
CA THR A 20 7.06 -25.81 -7.80
C THR A 20 6.76 -25.64 -9.29
N SER A 21 6.60 -24.40 -9.76
CA SER A 21 6.07 -24.13 -11.11
C SER A 21 7.13 -23.64 -12.09
N GLY A 22 8.39 -23.61 -11.68
CA GLY A 22 9.47 -23.13 -12.53
C GLY A 22 9.60 -21.62 -12.55
N VAL A 23 10.01 -21.09 -13.69
CA VAL A 23 10.15 -19.65 -13.92
C VAL A 23 9.05 -19.14 -14.84
N SER A 24 8.56 -17.95 -14.55
CA SER A 24 7.41 -17.38 -15.24
C SER A 24 7.61 -15.91 -15.56
N PHE A 25 7.02 -15.47 -16.67
CA PHE A 25 6.95 -14.06 -17.07
C PHE A 25 5.52 -13.51 -16.96
N PRO A 26 5.01 -13.22 -15.74
CA PRO A 26 3.76 -12.50 -15.55
C PRO A 26 3.86 -11.05 -16.03
N ARG A 27 2.80 -10.59 -16.69
CA ARG A 27 2.67 -9.22 -17.16
C ARG A 27 1.22 -8.79 -17.28
N ARG A 28 1.01 -7.48 -17.25
CA ARG A 28 -0.26 -6.82 -17.55
C ARG A 28 0.05 -5.70 -18.55
N PRO A 29 -0.34 -5.84 -19.83
CA PRO A 29 -0.05 -4.84 -20.86
C PRO A 29 -0.87 -3.55 -20.75
N GLU A 30 -2.06 -3.61 -20.16
CA GLU A 30 -3.03 -2.51 -20.09
C GLU A 30 -3.53 -2.30 -18.66
N ILE A 31 -3.72 -1.04 -18.27
CA ILE A 31 -4.31 -0.69 -16.96
C ILE A 31 -5.73 -1.30 -16.87
N GLY A 32 -6.04 -1.94 -15.75
CA GLY A 32 -7.32 -2.64 -15.58
C GLY A 32 -7.45 -3.97 -16.33
N GLY A 33 -6.54 -4.27 -17.26
CA GLY A 33 -6.56 -5.49 -18.07
C GLY A 33 -6.16 -6.75 -17.31
N GLY A 34 -6.41 -7.92 -17.89
CA GLY A 34 -6.00 -9.20 -17.29
C GLY A 34 -4.46 -9.35 -17.24
N SER A 35 -3.95 -10.03 -16.21
CA SER A 35 -2.56 -10.48 -16.23
C SER A 35 -2.43 -11.79 -16.99
N ALA A 36 -1.41 -11.89 -17.84
CA ALA A 36 -1.02 -13.11 -18.53
C ALA A 36 0.39 -13.54 -18.09
N ALA A 37 0.70 -14.82 -18.21
CA ALA A 37 2.01 -15.35 -17.87
C ALA A 37 2.46 -16.43 -18.86
N GLY A 38 3.73 -16.37 -19.27
CA GLY A 38 4.40 -17.47 -19.96
C GLY A 38 5.32 -18.19 -18.98
N THR A 39 5.19 -19.51 -18.84
CA THR A 39 5.92 -20.30 -17.83
C THR A 39 6.79 -21.36 -18.49
N THR A 40 8.02 -21.47 -18.04
CA THR A 40 8.91 -22.60 -18.30
C THR A 40 9.00 -23.42 -17.02
N ALA A 41 8.43 -24.62 -17.07
CA ALA A 41 8.42 -25.57 -15.97
C ALA A 41 9.83 -26.16 -15.71
N GLU A 42 9.93 -26.99 -14.67
CA GLU A 42 11.12 -27.82 -14.38
C GLU A 42 12.42 -27.04 -14.08
N ILE A 43 12.32 -25.74 -13.77
CA ILE A 43 13.45 -24.94 -13.29
C ILE A 43 13.30 -24.73 -11.79
N ALA A 44 14.19 -25.31 -11.00
CA ALA A 44 14.18 -25.18 -9.55
C ALA A 44 15.10 -24.05 -9.06
N ALA A 45 14.75 -23.45 -7.92
CA ALA A 45 15.65 -22.56 -7.20
C ALA A 45 16.86 -23.34 -6.63
N PRO A 46 18.05 -22.73 -6.49
CA PRO A 46 18.38 -21.36 -6.88
C PRO A 46 18.61 -21.22 -8.39
N TYR A 47 18.16 -20.11 -8.97
CA TYR A 47 18.38 -19.77 -10.37
C TYR A 47 18.44 -18.26 -10.54
N TRP A 48 19.06 -17.80 -11.61
CA TRP A 48 19.07 -16.38 -11.95
C TRP A 48 17.83 -16.02 -12.76
N VAL A 49 17.25 -14.88 -12.43
CA VAL A 49 16.16 -14.26 -13.16
C VAL A 49 16.55 -12.84 -13.56
N LYS A 50 16.13 -12.41 -14.74
CA LYS A 50 16.35 -11.05 -15.23
C LYS A 50 15.13 -10.58 -15.99
N ILE A 51 14.76 -9.33 -15.77
CA ILE A 51 13.76 -8.61 -16.56
C ILE A 51 14.43 -7.36 -17.14
N GLU A 52 14.26 -7.14 -18.43
CA GLU A 52 14.85 -6.03 -19.16
C GLU A 52 13.74 -5.20 -19.80
N ARG A 53 13.80 -3.88 -19.65
CA ARG A 53 12.99 -2.93 -20.42
C ARG A 53 13.91 -2.24 -21.43
N THR A 54 13.69 -2.49 -22.71
CA THR A 54 14.45 -1.88 -23.80
C THR A 54 14.06 -0.42 -24.01
N LEU A 55 14.89 0.35 -24.73
CA LEU A 55 14.58 1.74 -25.10
C LEU A 55 13.31 1.87 -25.96
N ALA A 56 12.92 0.82 -26.69
CA ALA A 56 11.68 0.77 -27.46
C ALA A 56 10.44 0.47 -26.59
N GLY A 57 10.60 0.27 -25.28
CA GLY A 57 9.52 -0.08 -24.37
C GLY A 57 9.15 -1.57 -24.34
N ASN A 58 9.92 -2.43 -25.02
CA ASN A 58 9.71 -3.88 -24.95
C ASN A 58 10.29 -4.45 -23.66
N PHE A 59 9.54 -5.35 -23.04
CA PHE A 59 9.97 -6.13 -21.90
C PHE A 59 10.42 -7.51 -22.33
N ILE A 60 11.58 -7.91 -21.81
CA ILE A 60 12.18 -9.21 -22.08
C ILE A 60 12.53 -9.90 -20.78
N ALA A 61 11.98 -11.08 -20.56
CA ALA A 61 12.26 -11.93 -19.43
C ALA A 61 13.34 -12.96 -19.79
N TYR A 62 14.27 -13.18 -18.86
CA TYR A 62 15.34 -14.16 -19.00
C TYR A 62 15.52 -14.97 -17.74
N SER A 63 16.00 -16.20 -17.91
CA SER A 63 16.45 -17.08 -16.83
C SER A 63 17.85 -17.61 -17.12
N SER A 64 18.61 -17.97 -16.09
CA SER A 64 19.95 -18.55 -16.24
C SER A 64 20.37 -19.44 -15.07
N ALA A 65 21.02 -20.57 -15.37
CA ALA A 65 21.60 -21.45 -14.36
C ALA A 65 22.92 -20.89 -13.77
N ASN A 66 23.61 -20.01 -14.50
CA ASN A 66 24.97 -19.58 -14.17
C ASN A 66 25.15 -18.04 -14.10
N GLY A 67 24.08 -17.27 -14.35
CA GLY A 67 24.11 -15.80 -14.33
C GLY A 67 24.84 -15.14 -15.51
N SER A 68 25.37 -15.93 -16.45
CA SER A 68 26.19 -15.46 -17.58
C SER A 68 25.56 -15.81 -18.93
N SER A 69 25.02 -17.02 -19.07
CA SER A 69 24.32 -17.50 -20.26
C SER A 69 22.82 -17.40 -20.03
N TRP A 70 22.18 -16.44 -20.69
CA TRP A 70 20.77 -16.11 -20.47
C TRP A 70 19.88 -16.76 -21.53
N GLN A 71 18.82 -17.43 -21.08
CA GLN A 71 17.75 -17.98 -21.92
C GLN A 71 16.54 -17.07 -21.83
N MET A 72 16.05 -16.61 -22.98
CA MET A 72 14.86 -15.76 -23.06
C MET A 72 13.59 -16.59 -22.82
N LEU A 73 12.66 -16.06 -22.03
CA LEU A 73 11.34 -16.63 -21.86
C LEU A 73 10.35 -15.96 -22.83
N GLY A 74 9.74 -16.77 -23.69
CA GLY A 74 8.74 -16.30 -24.64
C GLY A 74 9.31 -15.31 -25.66
N VAL A 75 8.56 -14.25 -25.94
CA VAL A 75 8.93 -13.20 -26.90
C VAL A 75 8.98 -11.84 -26.20
N ALA A 76 9.68 -10.89 -26.82
CA ALA A 76 9.74 -9.52 -26.32
C ALA A 76 8.36 -8.87 -26.50
N GLU A 77 7.84 -8.24 -25.44
CA GLU A 77 6.48 -7.72 -25.44
C GLU A 77 6.44 -6.23 -25.15
N PRO A 78 5.80 -5.40 -26.00
CA PRO A 78 5.62 -3.99 -25.72
C PRO A 78 4.61 -3.81 -24.58
N ILE A 79 5.04 -3.17 -23.49
CA ILE A 79 4.15 -2.80 -22.39
C ILE A 79 4.32 -1.30 -22.18
N PRO A 80 3.35 -0.47 -22.61
CA PRO A 80 3.43 0.98 -22.45
C PRO A 80 3.54 1.35 -20.97
N MET A 81 4.63 2.03 -20.59
CA MET A 81 4.81 2.62 -19.26
C MET A 81 5.41 4.01 -19.41
N GLY A 82 5.22 4.86 -18.40
CA GLY A 82 5.87 6.16 -18.33
C GLY A 82 7.41 6.09 -18.30
N ALA A 83 8.04 7.26 -18.36
CA ALA A 83 9.50 7.37 -18.22
C ALA A 83 9.97 6.91 -16.83
N ASN A 84 9.21 7.28 -15.80
CA ASN A 84 9.44 6.85 -14.42
C ASN A 84 8.60 5.60 -14.11
N VAL A 85 9.24 4.62 -13.49
CA VAL A 85 8.63 3.34 -13.11
C VAL A 85 9.21 2.88 -11.77
N TYR A 86 8.49 2.01 -11.08
CA TYR A 86 9.05 1.29 -9.93
C TYR A 86 9.75 0.02 -10.41
N ILE A 87 10.95 -0.21 -9.90
CA ILE A 87 11.74 -1.43 -10.11
C ILE A 87 12.03 -2.01 -8.74
N GLY A 88 11.79 -3.30 -8.56
CA GLY A 88 12.00 -3.93 -7.27
C GLY A 88 11.91 -5.45 -7.29
N LEU A 89 12.18 -6.03 -6.13
CA LEU A 89 11.95 -7.44 -5.84
C LEU A 89 10.50 -7.60 -5.39
N ALA A 90 9.85 -8.67 -5.83
CA ALA A 90 8.48 -8.97 -5.46
C ALA A 90 8.42 -10.40 -4.93
N VAL A 91 7.70 -10.59 -3.82
CA VAL A 91 7.43 -11.89 -3.21
C VAL A 91 5.94 -11.99 -2.95
N THR A 92 5.38 -13.17 -3.18
CA THR A 92 3.99 -13.48 -2.83
C THR A 92 3.93 -14.93 -2.40
N SER A 93 3.04 -15.24 -1.45
CA SER A 93 2.70 -16.62 -1.11
C SER A 93 1.79 -17.28 -2.13
N HIS A 94 1.09 -16.48 -2.96
CA HIS A 94 -0.02 -16.94 -3.79
C HIS A 94 -1.18 -17.57 -2.98
N ASP A 95 -1.13 -17.48 -1.66
CA ASP A 95 -2.11 -18.02 -0.71
C ASP A 95 -2.25 -17.05 0.47
N ALA A 96 -3.45 -16.49 0.63
CA ALA A 96 -3.73 -15.51 1.67
C ALA A 96 -3.61 -16.07 3.11
N ALA A 97 -3.61 -17.40 3.28
CA ALA A 97 -3.49 -18.05 4.57
C ALA A 97 -2.05 -18.39 4.98
N LEU A 98 -1.08 -18.26 4.07
CA LEU A 98 0.29 -18.74 4.28
C LEU A 98 1.31 -17.62 4.13
N THR A 99 2.33 -17.63 4.98
CA THR A 99 3.53 -16.79 4.83
C THR A 99 4.50 -17.42 3.84
N CYS A 100 5.11 -16.61 2.99
CA CYS A 100 6.14 -17.04 2.05
C CYS A 100 7.46 -16.33 2.33
N GLN A 101 8.57 -17.06 2.16
CA GLN A 101 9.91 -16.52 2.19
C GLN A 101 10.56 -16.68 0.81
N GLY A 102 10.94 -15.57 0.20
CA GLY A 102 11.82 -15.54 -0.96
C GLY A 102 13.19 -15.00 -0.55
N VAL A 103 14.26 -15.70 -0.91
CA VAL A 103 15.64 -15.24 -0.66
C VAL A 103 16.25 -14.77 -1.97
N PHE A 104 16.61 -13.50 -2.02
CA PHE A 104 17.29 -12.88 -3.16
C PHE A 104 18.75 -12.61 -2.81
N SER A 105 19.65 -12.86 -3.77
CA SER A 105 21.07 -12.56 -3.64
C SER A 105 21.62 -12.06 -4.97
N ASN A 106 22.78 -11.39 -4.93
CA ASN A 106 23.45 -10.85 -6.12
C ASN A 106 22.55 -9.96 -6.99
N VAL A 107 21.77 -9.08 -6.36
CA VAL A 107 20.83 -8.19 -7.05
C VAL A 107 21.60 -7.05 -7.70
N THR A 108 21.46 -6.93 -9.02
CA THR A 108 22.08 -5.87 -9.81
C THR A 108 21.04 -5.18 -10.68
N THR A 109 21.15 -3.87 -10.83
CA THR A 109 20.32 -3.06 -11.72
C THR A 109 21.18 -2.24 -12.67
N THR A 110 20.64 -1.92 -13.84
CA THR A 110 21.27 -1.03 -14.83
C THR A 110 20.35 0.13 -15.15
N GLY A 111 20.93 1.26 -15.61
CA GLY A 111 20.19 2.48 -15.90
C GLY A 111 20.12 3.43 -14.70
N SER A 112 19.33 4.49 -14.84
CA SER A 112 19.15 5.51 -13.79
C SER A 112 18.14 5.03 -12.74
N VAL A 113 18.58 4.16 -11.84
CA VAL A 113 17.78 3.68 -10.71
C VAL A 113 18.13 4.49 -9.46
N GLY A 114 17.14 5.15 -8.87
CA GLY A 114 17.32 5.89 -7.63
C GLY A 114 17.68 4.96 -6.46
N ALA A 115 18.54 5.42 -5.56
CA ALA A 115 18.91 4.67 -4.37
C ALA A 115 17.82 4.82 -3.30
N GLN A 116 16.86 3.90 -3.28
CA GLN A 116 15.93 3.74 -2.16
C GLN A 116 15.45 2.30 -2.13
N TRP A 117 15.91 1.54 -1.13
CA TRP A 117 15.26 0.28 -0.78
C TRP A 117 14.07 0.64 0.11
N ALA A 118 12.86 0.50 -0.45
CA ALA A 118 11.62 0.59 0.29
C ALA A 118 10.85 -0.73 0.15
N ASN A 119 10.20 -1.15 1.22
CA ASN A 119 9.17 -2.19 1.15
C ASN A 119 7.81 -1.50 0.98
N GLN A 120 6.99 -2.02 0.07
CA GLN A 120 5.65 -1.51 -0.17
C GLN A 120 4.77 -2.69 -0.56
N ASP A 121 3.57 -2.74 0.02
CA ASP A 121 2.55 -3.68 -0.41
C ASP A 121 2.02 -3.27 -1.78
N ILE A 122 1.87 -4.26 -2.65
CA ILE A 122 1.48 -4.07 -4.03
C ILE A 122 0.02 -4.49 -4.22
N GLY A 123 -0.79 -3.59 -4.74
CA GLY A 123 -2.19 -3.89 -5.07
C GLY A 123 -3.09 -4.15 -3.85
N ILE A 124 -2.65 -3.77 -2.65
CA ILE A 124 -3.61 -3.43 -1.60
C ILE A 124 -4.30 -2.14 -2.07
N ALA A 125 -5.61 -2.21 -2.29
CA ALA A 125 -6.36 -1.01 -2.65
C ALA A 125 -6.12 0.03 -1.55
N SER A 126 -5.70 1.24 -1.92
CA SER A 126 -5.91 2.38 -1.04
C SER A 126 -7.40 2.41 -0.70
N ASN A 127 -7.75 2.73 0.54
CA ASN A 127 -9.15 2.92 0.89
C ASN A 127 -9.80 3.91 -0.09
N ASP A 128 -11.08 3.74 -0.39
CA ASP A 128 -11.85 4.81 -1.00
C ASP A 128 -11.72 6.06 -0.11
N ALA A 129 -11.58 7.25 -0.73
CA ALA A 129 -11.42 8.49 0.01
C ALA A 129 -12.67 8.77 0.84
N GLU A 130 -12.52 8.74 2.16
CA GLU A 130 -13.60 8.96 3.11
C GLU A 130 -13.08 9.82 4.29
N PRO A 131 -13.88 10.80 4.75
CA PRO A 131 -13.56 11.55 5.97
C PRO A 131 -13.62 10.63 7.18
N LEU A 132 -12.76 10.89 8.16
CA LEU A 132 -12.74 10.20 9.46
C LEU A 132 -13.41 11.09 10.50
N TYR A 133 -14.24 10.53 11.38
CA TYR A 133 -14.81 11.26 12.51
C TYR A 133 -14.82 10.44 13.80
N VAL A 134 -14.82 11.16 14.92
CA VAL A 134 -15.12 10.64 16.25
C VAL A 134 -16.43 11.26 16.71
N ALA A 135 -17.34 10.42 17.22
CA ALA A 135 -18.55 10.86 17.90
C ALA A 135 -18.52 10.36 19.35
N VAL A 136 -18.74 11.27 20.29
CA VAL A 136 -18.87 10.96 21.72
C VAL A 136 -20.32 11.19 22.11
N SER A 137 -20.91 10.23 22.80
CA SER A 137 -22.30 10.30 23.26
C SER A 137 -22.42 9.88 24.72
N ASN A 138 -23.55 10.27 25.29
CA ASN A 138 -24.04 9.78 26.56
C ASN A 138 -25.55 9.50 26.41
N SER A 139 -26.18 9.07 27.49
CA SER A 139 -27.61 8.76 27.58
C SER A 139 -28.53 9.97 27.42
N ALA A 140 -27.99 11.20 27.32
CA ALA A 140 -28.76 12.43 27.27
C ALA A 140 -28.25 13.43 26.22
N GLY A 141 -29.03 13.64 25.15
CA GLY A 141 -28.76 14.68 24.15
C GLY A 141 -28.18 14.15 22.85
N ALA A 142 -27.72 15.07 21.99
CA ALA A 142 -27.09 14.71 20.73
C ALA A 142 -25.60 14.38 20.95
N PRO A 143 -25.02 13.43 20.19
CA PRO A 143 -23.58 13.18 20.22
C PRO A 143 -22.78 14.44 19.83
N ALA A 144 -21.65 14.66 20.50
CA ALA A 144 -20.65 15.64 20.07
C ALA A 144 -19.70 14.98 19.06
N VAL A 145 -19.41 15.68 17.97
CA VAL A 145 -18.77 15.09 16.78
C VAL A 145 -17.60 15.95 16.36
N VAL A 146 -16.47 15.31 16.10
CA VAL A 146 -15.28 15.95 15.55
C VAL A 146 -14.87 15.19 14.31
N VAL A 147 -14.72 15.92 13.20
CA VAL A 147 -14.25 15.37 11.92
C VAL A 147 -12.77 15.69 11.80
N TYR A 148 -11.98 14.75 11.29
CA TYR A 148 -10.60 14.99 10.94
C TYR A 148 -10.53 15.91 9.72
N ASP A 149 -9.66 16.92 9.74
CA ASP A 149 -9.68 18.00 8.75
C ASP A 149 -9.44 17.52 7.31
N ASP A 150 -8.68 16.44 7.13
CA ASP A 150 -8.45 15.85 5.80
C ASP A 150 -9.68 15.05 5.32
N PRO A 151 -10.35 15.48 4.23
CA PRO A 151 -11.50 14.76 3.69
C PRO A 151 -11.16 13.38 3.09
N ALA A 152 -9.88 13.07 2.89
CA ALA A 152 -9.38 11.78 2.43
C ALA A 152 -8.59 11.05 3.52
N ALA A 153 -8.90 11.28 4.80
CA ALA A 153 -8.22 10.69 5.95
C ALA A 153 -8.07 9.15 5.89
N SER A 154 -9.02 8.45 5.27
CA SER A 154 -8.93 7.00 5.05
C SER A 154 -7.72 6.57 4.22
N GLN A 155 -7.09 7.47 3.46
CA GLN A 155 -5.97 7.19 2.56
C GLN A 155 -4.60 7.49 3.18
N ILE A 156 -4.56 8.00 4.40
CA ILE A 156 -3.31 8.24 5.13
C ILE A 156 -2.64 6.89 5.41
N ASN A 157 -1.42 6.72 4.90
CA ASN A 157 -0.67 5.46 4.91
C ASN A 157 0.45 5.42 5.97
N GLU A 158 0.44 6.38 6.89
CA GLU A 158 1.39 6.48 8.02
C GLU A 158 0.62 6.53 9.34
N TRP A 159 1.21 5.97 10.40
CA TRP A 159 0.63 6.06 11.74
C TRP A 159 0.55 7.53 12.18
N THR A 160 -0.67 8.02 12.34
CA THR A 160 -0.94 9.43 12.66
C THR A 160 -1.65 9.52 14.01
N GLU A 161 -1.05 10.26 14.94
CA GLU A 161 -1.73 10.62 16.18
C GLU A 161 -2.74 11.74 15.90
N TRP A 162 -4.00 11.51 16.28
CA TRP A 162 -5.04 12.52 16.22
C TRP A 162 -5.41 12.98 17.63
N VAL A 163 -4.95 14.17 18.00
CA VAL A 163 -5.27 14.80 19.28
C VAL A 163 -6.54 15.63 19.13
N ILE A 164 -7.60 15.25 19.87
CA ILE A 164 -8.85 16.01 19.95
C ILE A 164 -8.90 16.70 21.33
N PRO A 165 -8.84 18.04 21.40
CA PRO A 165 -9.05 18.75 22.65
C PRO A 165 -10.44 18.45 23.21
N LEU A 166 -10.52 18.03 24.47
CA LEU A 166 -11.82 17.76 25.12
C LEU A 166 -12.75 18.97 25.12
N GLN A 167 -12.19 20.18 25.14
CA GLN A 167 -12.98 21.41 25.06
C GLN A 167 -13.78 21.49 23.74
N THR A 168 -13.24 21.00 22.62
CA THR A 168 -13.94 20.96 21.33
C THR A 168 -15.22 20.11 21.37
N LEU A 169 -15.23 19.07 22.20
CA LEU A 169 -16.42 18.26 22.44
C LEU A 169 -17.37 18.97 23.41
N ALA A 170 -16.84 19.49 24.53
CA ALA A 170 -17.62 20.18 25.56
C ALA A 170 -18.35 21.43 25.04
N ASP A 171 -17.74 22.16 24.09
CA ASP A 171 -18.33 23.33 23.44
C ASP A 171 -19.59 22.97 22.61
N GLN A 172 -19.77 21.70 22.26
CA GLN A 172 -20.99 21.18 21.62
C GLN A 172 -22.08 20.80 22.64
N GLY A 173 -21.83 21.02 23.93
CA GLY A 173 -22.80 20.83 25.01
C GLY A 173 -22.80 19.44 25.65
N ILE A 174 -21.89 18.54 25.27
CA ILE A 174 -21.80 17.22 25.90
C ILE A 174 -21.16 17.30 27.29
N THR A 175 -21.69 16.52 28.22
CA THR A 175 -21.10 16.34 29.55
C THR A 175 -20.07 15.21 29.49
N LEU A 176 -18.80 15.54 29.71
CA LEU A 176 -17.70 14.57 29.59
C LEU A 176 -17.48 13.70 30.84
N THR A 177 -18.23 13.95 31.93
CA THR A 177 -18.14 13.15 33.17
C THR A 177 -18.99 11.88 33.14
N ASN A 178 -19.80 11.67 32.09
CA ASN A 178 -20.71 10.54 31.94
C ASN A 178 -20.80 10.03 30.49
N VAL A 179 -19.66 9.88 29.82
CA VAL A 179 -19.62 9.32 28.44
C VAL A 179 -20.02 7.85 28.48
N ASP A 180 -20.98 7.47 27.63
CA ASP A 180 -21.47 6.09 27.52
C ASP A 180 -20.91 5.38 26.27
N GLU A 181 -20.62 6.11 25.18
CA GLU A 181 -20.13 5.55 23.93
C GLU A 181 -19.14 6.50 23.21
N ILE A 182 -18.13 5.90 22.59
CA ILE A 182 -17.22 6.55 21.65
C ILE A 182 -17.31 5.76 20.34
N ALA A 183 -17.75 6.42 19.27
CA ALA A 183 -17.80 5.87 17.94
C ALA A 183 -16.70 6.49 17.07
N ILE A 184 -15.99 5.65 16.33
CA ILE A 184 -15.08 6.05 15.25
C ILE A 184 -15.73 5.64 13.94
N GLY A 185 -15.96 6.60 13.06
CA GLY A 185 -16.68 6.37 11.80
C GLY A 185 -15.94 6.92 10.60
N LEU A 186 -16.23 6.33 9.44
CA LEU A 186 -15.80 6.81 8.13
C LEU A 186 -17.02 7.30 7.34
N GLY A 187 -16.83 8.37 6.58
CA GLY A 187 -17.87 8.99 5.76
C GLY A 187 -18.73 10.00 6.50
N THR A 188 -19.83 10.39 5.86
CA THR A 188 -20.75 11.39 6.41
C THR A 188 -21.59 10.79 7.54
N GLN A 189 -21.40 11.28 8.76
CA GLN A 189 -22.18 10.84 9.92
C GLN A 189 -23.70 10.96 9.67
N GLY A 190 -24.44 9.91 10.03
CA GLY A 190 -25.90 9.86 9.90
C GLY A 190 -26.40 9.54 8.49
N ASN A 191 -25.52 9.45 7.49
CA ASN A 191 -25.88 8.97 6.16
C ASN A 191 -26.02 7.44 6.17
N MET A 192 -27.27 6.95 6.06
CA MET A 192 -27.57 5.52 5.99
C MET A 192 -28.10 5.08 4.61
N THR A 193 -28.26 6.00 3.67
CA THR A 193 -28.99 5.76 2.41
C THR A 193 -28.08 5.67 1.20
N VAL A 194 -26.90 6.30 1.25
CA VAL A 194 -25.87 6.18 0.22
C VAL A 194 -24.73 5.34 0.79
N PRO A 195 -24.40 4.18 0.19
CA PRO A 195 -23.21 3.44 0.57
C PRO A 195 -21.98 4.34 0.45
N GLY A 196 -21.18 4.42 1.51
CA GLY A 196 -19.85 5.01 1.45
C GLY A 196 -18.85 4.11 0.74
N GLY A 197 -17.61 4.55 0.72
CA GLY A 197 -16.45 3.83 0.23
C GLY A 197 -16.11 2.59 1.05
N ALA A 198 -15.27 1.73 0.50
CA ALA A 198 -14.79 0.51 1.13
C ALA A 198 -13.29 0.56 1.41
N GLY A 199 -12.86 -0.14 2.46
CA GLY A 199 -11.47 -0.14 2.89
C GLY A 199 -11.18 -0.94 4.16
N LYS A 200 -9.94 -0.86 4.62
CA LYS A 200 -9.47 -1.34 5.94
C LYS A 200 -8.77 -0.20 6.67
N MET A 201 -9.16 0.04 7.92
CA MET A 201 -8.45 0.93 8.83
C MET A 201 -7.87 0.11 9.98
N TYR A 202 -6.70 0.52 10.46
CA TYR A 202 -6.11 0.02 11.70
C TYR A 202 -6.14 1.14 12.74
N ILE A 203 -6.58 0.80 13.94
CA ILE A 203 -6.64 1.71 15.09
C ILE A 203 -5.94 0.95 16.22
N ASP A 204 -4.91 1.58 16.79
CA ASP A 204 -4.07 0.95 17.81
C ASP A 204 -4.52 1.42 19.21
N ASP A 205 -4.13 2.63 19.59
CA ASP A 205 -4.43 3.20 20.89
C ASP A 205 -5.55 4.25 20.85
N ILE A 206 -6.51 4.12 21.76
CA ILE A 206 -7.46 5.18 22.11
C ILE A 206 -7.22 5.52 23.58
N ARG A 207 -6.76 6.75 23.84
CA ARG A 207 -6.32 7.17 25.18
C ARG A 207 -6.80 8.56 25.55
N LEU A 208 -7.10 8.74 26.82
CA LEU A 208 -7.26 10.05 27.44
C LEU A 208 -5.95 10.46 28.09
N THR A 209 -5.39 11.59 27.66
CA THR A 209 -4.12 12.13 28.18
C THR A 209 -4.34 13.47 28.86
N GLN A 210 -3.46 13.81 29.81
CA GLN A 210 -3.37 15.18 30.29
C GLN A 210 -2.78 16.07 29.19
N PRO A 211 -3.11 17.37 29.15
CA PRO A 211 -2.46 18.31 28.24
C PRO A 211 -0.94 18.25 28.44
N ALA A 212 -0.18 18.24 27.34
CA ALA A 212 1.26 18.38 27.43
C ALA A 212 1.60 19.72 28.11
N PRO A 213 2.58 19.77 29.04
CA PRO A 213 3.02 21.03 29.60
C PRO A 213 3.50 21.97 28.49
N GLU A 214 3.14 23.24 28.58
CA GLU A 214 3.55 24.26 27.61
C GLU A 214 5.08 24.34 27.59
N PRO A 215 5.73 24.37 26.40
CA PRO A 215 7.18 24.47 26.33
C PRO A 215 7.65 25.73 27.06
N GLU A 216 8.65 25.57 27.92
CA GLU A 216 9.23 26.69 28.66
C GLU A 216 9.75 27.73 27.65
N PRO A 217 9.40 29.03 27.81
CA PRO A 217 9.82 30.05 26.86
C PRO A 217 11.35 30.07 26.80
N GLU A 218 11.90 30.02 25.59
CA GLU A 218 13.35 30.10 25.40
C GLU A 218 13.89 31.37 26.07
N PRO A 219 15.01 31.27 26.84
CA PRO A 219 15.61 32.44 27.44
C PRO A 219 15.99 33.44 26.34
N GLN A 220 15.49 34.67 26.46
CA GLN A 220 15.84 35.74 25.53
C GLN A 220 17.36 36.02 25.59
N PRO A 221 17.99 36.31 24.43
CA PRO A 221 19.43 36.50 24.33
C PRO A 221 19.98 37.70 25.11
#